data_AF-A0A175R190-F1
#
_entry.id   AF-A0A175R190-F1
#
_cell.length_a   1.000
_cell.length_b   1.000
_cell.length_c   1.000
_cell.angle_alpha   90.00
_cell.angle_beta   90.00
_cell.angle_gamma   90.00
#
_symmetry.space_group_name_H-M   'P 1'
#
loop_
_entity.id
_entity.type
_entity.pdbx_description
1 polymer ?
#
loop_
_entity_poly.entity_id
_entity_poly.type
_entity_poly.pdbx_seq_one_letter_code
_entity_poly.pdbx_strand_id
1 'polypeptide(L)'
;MTGDGTATTVERARWRVNALGAGGPGFTRRSDSPAESEAPRLEVMRDAALHLDARLPGCDRSAPPIHVASHLDTVPMGSADDGPAGGVGAAALFAQAAW
;
A
#
# COMPACT_ATOMS: atom_id res chain seq x y z
N MET A 1 24.70 -4.66 12.31
CA MET A 1 24.27 -4.74 10.90
C MET A 1 22.81 -5.16 10.89
N THR A 2 21.91 -4.18 10.94
CA THR A 2 20.45 -4.29 11.19
C THR A 2 19.66 -3.94 9.92
N GLY A 3 20.09 -4.47 8.78
CA GLY A 3 19.58 -4.08 7.45
C GLY A 3 18.55 -5.02 6.81
N ASP A 4 18.09 -6.07 7.50
CA ASP A 4 17.29 -7.17 6.91
C ASP A 4 15.77 -7.07 7.20
N GLY A 5 15.37 -6.42 8.29
CA GLY A 5 13.97 -6.40 8.75
C GLY A 5 13.00 -5.62 7.86
N THR A 6 13.39 -4.43 7.37
CA THR A 6 12.52 -3.57 6.54
C THR A 6 12.28 -4.20 5.17
N ALA A 7 13.33 -4.65 4.48
CA ALA A 7 13.20 -5.32 3.18
C ALA A 7 12.32 -6.58 3.29
N THR A 8 12.53 -7.40 4.31
CA THR A 8 11.70 -8.59 4.58
C THR A 8 10.24 -8.23 4.86
N THR A 9 9.99 -7.10 5.52
CA THR A 9 8.64 -6.62 5.82
C THR A 9 7.95 -6.09 4.57
N VAL A 10 8.65 -5.33 3.74
CA VAL A 10 8.19 -4.87 2.43
C VAL A 10 7.83 -6.07 1.55
N GLU A 11 8.72 -7.06 1.43
CA GLU A 11 8.45 -8.25 0.63
C GLU A 11 7.23 -9.03 1.13
N ARG A 12 7.11 -9.27 2.44
CA ARG A 12 5.91 -9.92 3.00
C ARG A 12 4.63 -9.13 2.74
N ALA A 13 4.66 -7.81 2.90
CA ALA A 13 3.50 -6.96 2.68
C ALA A 13 3.10 -6.97 1.19
N ARG A 14 4.07 -6.89 0.28
CA ARG A 14 3.84 -7.00 -1.17
C ARG A 14 3.16 -8.31 -1.54
N TRP A 15 3.62 -9.43 -1.01
CA TRP A 15 2.98 -10.73 -1.26
C TRP A 15 1.57 -10.83 -0.67
N ARG A 16 1.34 -10.27 0.52
CA ARG A 16 -0.01 -10.23 1.12
C ARG A 16 -1.00 -9.41 0.30
N VAL A 17 -0.58 -8.24 -0.18
CA VAL A 17 -1.40 -7.37 -1.04
C VAL A 17 -1.73 -8.09 -2.34
N ASN A 18 -0.75 -8.72 -2.98
CA ASN A 18 -0.97 -9.49 -4.20
C ASN A 18 -1.89 -10.71 -4.01
N ALA A 19 -1.87 -11.34 -2.83
CA ALA A 19 -2.74 -12.47 -2.50
C ALA A 19 -4.23 -12.09 -2.34
N LEU A 20 -4.58 -10.80 -2.33
CA LEU A 20 -5.97 -10.33 -2.32
C LEU A 20 -6.69 -10.52 -3.67
N GLY A 21 -5.95 -10.81 -4.75
CA GLY A 21 -6.49 -11.02 -6.09
C GLY A 21 -7.23 -12.35 -6.27
N ALA A 22 -7.74 -12.58 -7.48
CA ALA A 22 -8.58 -13.73 -7.85
C ALA A 22 -7.86 -15.11 -7.86
N GLY A 23 -6.57 -15.16 -7.52
CA GLY A 23 -5.73 -16.35 -7.67
C GLY A 23 -5.45 -16.72 -9.13
N GLY A 24 -4.88 -17.90 -9.35
CA GLY A 24 -4.44 -18.36 -10.68
C GLY A 24 -2.98 -18.01 -10.96
N PRO A 25 -2.48 -18.24 -12.20
CA PRO A 25 -1.11 -17.90 -12.52
C PRO A 25 -0.94 -16.37 -12.62
N GLY A 26 0.22 -15.85 -12.20
CA GLY A 26 0.41 -14.38 -12.06
C GLY A 26 -0.55 -13.74 -11.05
N PHE A 27 -0.77 -12.42 -11.17
CA PHE A 27 -1.67 -11.68 -10.30
C PHE A 27 -2.79 -11.02 -11.08
N THR A 28 -4.02 -11.20 -10.62
CA THR A 28 -5.21 -10.56 -11.20
C THR A 28 -6.02 -9.92 -10.08
N ARG A 29 -6.00 -8.59 -10.00
CA ARG A 29 -6.71 -7.83 -8.96
C ARG A 29 -7.45 -6.62 -9.55
N ARG A 30 -8.68 -6.42 -9.10
CA ARG A 30 -9.47 -5.21 -9.37
C ARG A 30 -9.31 -4.18 -8.24
N SER A 31 -9.43 -2.91 -8.59
CA SER A 31 -9.23 -1.75 -7.70
C SER A 31 -10.39 -1.47 -6.71
N ASP A 32 -11.48 -2.24 -6.79
CA ASP A 32 -12.74 -1.98 -6.08
C ASP A 32 -13.04 -3.00 -4.97
N SER A 33 -12.05 -3.81 -4.58
CA SER A 33 -12.30 -4.88 -3.61
C SER A 33 -12.45 -4.34 -2.17
N PRO A 34 -13.39 -4.89 -1.37
CA PRO A 34 -13.52 -4.54 0.05
C PRO A 34 -12.29 -4.87 0.91
N ALA A 35 -11.41 -5.76 0.43
CA ALA A 35 -10.24 -6.22 1.17
C ALA A 35 -9.14 -5.15 1.35
N GLU A 36 -9.25 -4.02 0.64
CA GLU A 36 -8.24 -2.95 0.67
C GLU A 36 -8.41 -2.00 1.86
N SER A 37 -9.48 -2.08 2.65
CA SER A 37 -9.88 -1.01 3.58
C SER A 37 -9.37 -1.12 5.03
N GLU A 38 -8.49 -2.06 5.37
CA GLU A 38 -8.02 -2.25 6.75
C GLU A 38 -6.57 -1.80 6.95
N ALA A 39 -6.38 -0.65 7.61
CA ALA A 39 -5.07 -0.20 8.09
C ALA A 39 -5.18 0.36 9.53
N PRO A 40 -4.81 -0.41 10.58
CA PRO A 40 -4.89 0.08 11.95
C PRO A 40 -3.89 1.23 12.17
N ARG A 41 -4.32 2.29 12.85
CA ARG A 41 -3.55 3.50 13.24
C ARG A 41 -3.39 4.59 12.17
N LEU A 42 -4.05 4.48 11.02
CA LEU A 42 -4.11 5.54 10.00
C LEU A 42 -5.54 6.10 9.90
N GLU A 43 -5.66 7.37 9.52
CA GLU A 43 -6.93 7.94 9.07
C GLU A 43 -7.18 7.41 7.66
N VAL A 44 -8.07 6.41 7.54
CA VAL A 44 -8.41 5.77 6.27
C VAL A 44 -9.67 6.39 5.69
N MET A 45 -9.59 6.85 4.45
CA MET A 45 -10.71 7.40 3.70
C MET A 45 -10.77 6.74 2.33
N ARG A 46 -11.98 6.61 1.79
CA ARG A 46 -12.20 6.27 0.38
C ARG A 46 -12.87 7.44 -0.32
N ASP A 47 -12.29 7.92 -1.41
CA ASP A 47 -12.87 9.03 -2.17
C ASP A 47 -14.00 8.54 -3.10
N ALA A 48 -14.64 9.46 -3.82
CA ALA A 48 -15.72 9.14 -4.75
C ALA A 48 -15.26 8.29 -5.97
N ALA A 49 -13.96 8.26 -6.25
CA ALA A 49 -13.34 7.42 -7.28
C ALA A 49 -12.87 6.07 -6.75
N LEU A 50 -13.14 5.77 -5.47
CA LEU A 50 -12.71 4.57 -4.75
C LEU A 50 -11.20 4.48 -4.48
N HIS A 51 -10.46 5.59 -4.60
CA HIS A 51 -9.09 5.62 -4.11
C HIS A 51 -9.07 5.46 -2.60
N LEU A 52 -8.13 4.64 -2.12
CA LEU A 52 -7.87 4.48 -0.70
C LEU A 52 -6.78 5.45 -0.27
N ASP A 53 -7.15 6.43 0.54
CA ASP A 53 -6.20 7.31 1.21
C ASP A 53 -5.98 6.83 2.65
N ALA A 54 -4.71 6.66 3.03
CA ALA A 54 -4.33 6.34 4.40
C ALA A 54 -3.34 7.39 4.90
N ARG A 55 -3.79 8.21 5.85
CA ARG A 55 -3.03 9.36 6.34
C ARG A 55 -2.47 9.12 7.74
N LEU A 56 -1.18 9.38 7.91
CA LEU A 56 -0.55 9.56 9.22
C LEU A 56 -0.61 11.06 9.56
N PRO A 57 -1.31 11.50 10.62
CA PRO A 57 -1.36 12.91 10.98
C PRO A 57 0.03 13.38 11.44
N GLY A 58 0.54 14.42 10.80
CA GLY A 58 1.77 15.08 11.25
C GLY A 58 1.55 15.87 12.55
N CYS A 59 2.64 16.15 13.26
CA CYS A 59 2.62 16.96 14.48
C CYS A 59 2.10 18.38 14.23
N ASP A 60 2.47 18.98 13.09
CA ASP A 60 1.92 20.25 12.61
C ASP A 60 0.95 19.99 11.44
N ARG A 61 -0.35 20.18 11.70
CA ARG A 61 -1.40 20.01 10.69
C ARG A 61 -1.51 21.17 9.69
N SER A 62 -0.79 22.28 9.92
CA SER A 62 -0.74 23.43 9.01
C SER A 62 0.36 23.29 7.95
N ALA A 63 1.31 22.38 8.13
CA ALA A 63 2.35 22.08 7.15
C ALA A 63 1.76 21.46 5.86
N PRO A 64 2.39 21.68 4.68
CA PRO A 64 1.97 21.04 3.44
C PRO A 64 1.97 19.51 3.54
N PRO A 65 0.91 18.83 3.08
CA PRO A 65 0.86 17.37 3.11
C PRO A 65 1.84 16.76 2.11
N ILE A 66 2.43 15.61 2.47
CA ILE A 66 3.25 14.81 1.58
C ILE A 66 2.42 13.61 1.12
N HIS A 67 2.24 13.49 -0.20
CA HIS A 67 1.52 12.39 -0.81
C HIS A 67 2.48 11.46 -1.53
N VAL A 68 2.37 10.16 -1.28
CA VAL A 68 3.05 9.11 -2.03
C VAL A 68 2.01 8.03 -2.30
N ALA A 69 1.88 7.61 -3.56
CA ALA A 69 0.82 6.70 -3.98
C ALA A 69 1.31 5.75 -5.08
N SER A 70 0.55 4.66 -5.25
CA SER A 70 0.66 3.75 -6.38
C SER A 70 -0.70 3.11 -6.63
N HIS A 71 -0.93 2.61 -7.84
CA HIS A 71 -2.13 1.82 -8.11
C HIS A 71 -1.99 0.42 -7.49
N LEU A 72 -3.13 -0.21 -7.29
CA LEU A 72 -3.22 -1.50 -6.61
C LEU A 72 -3.77 -2.59 -7.55
N ASP A 73 -4.65 -2.24 -8.48
CA ASP A 73 -5.10 -3.16 -9.52
C ASP A 73 -3.96 -3.68 -10.39
N THR A 74 -4.21 -4.84 -11.00
CA THR A 74 -3.30 -5.45 -11.97
C THR A 74 -4.07 -5.80 -13.23
N VAL A 75 -3.35 -5.83 -14.35
CA VAL A 75 -3.83 -6.55 -15.54
C VAL A 75 -3.96 -8.05 -15.23
N PRO A 76 -4.77 -8.81 -15.98
CA PRO A 76 -4.81 -10.27 -15.84
C PRO A 76 -3.43 -10.87 -15.99
N MET A 77 -3.07 -11.77 -15.07
CA MET A 77 -1.77 -12.46 -15.07
C MET A 77 -0.57 -11.49 -14.93
N GLY A 78 -0.78 -10.33 -14.32
CA GLY A 78 0.21 -9.28 -14.15
C GLY A 78 1.35 -9.64 -13.19
N SER A 79 2.33 -8.74 -13.10
CA SER A 79 3.48 -8.88 -12.20
C SER A 79 3.11 -8.55 -10.75
N ALA A 80 3.91 -9.03 -9.79
CA ALA A 80 3.78 -8.61 -8.40
C ALA A 80 4.35 -7.20 -8.14
N ASP A 81 5.08 -6.63 -9.09
CA ASP A 81 5.82 -5.36 -8.94
C ASP A 81 4.98 -4.15 -9.34
N ASP A 82 4.35 -4.22 -10.50
CA ASP A 82 3.61 -3.14 -11.15
C ASP A 82 2.38 -2.72 -10.33
N GLY A 83 2.53 -1.61 -9.59
CA GLY A 83 1.55 -1.11 -8.62
C GLY A 83 1.88 -1.50 -7.16
N PRO A 84 1.59 -2.74 -6.71
CA PRO A 84 1.72 -3.13 -5.32
C PRO A 84 3.10 -2.91 -4.68
N ALA A 85 4.21 -3.06 -5.43
CA ALA A 85 5.54 -2.80 -4.86
C ALA A 85 5.74 -1.31 -4.54
N GLY A 86 5.23 -0.42 -5.40
CA GLY A 86 5.25 1.02 -5.15
C GLY A 86 4.41 1.41 -3.93
N GLY A 87 3.20 0.85 -3.81
CA GLY A 87 2.29 1.13 -2.68
C GLY A 87 2.87 0.65 -1.34
N VAL A 88 3.43 -0.56 -1.30
CA VAL A 88 4.08 -1.08 -0.08
C VAL A 88 5.38 -0.34 0.24
N GLY A 89 6.16 0.04 -0.77
CA GLY A 89 7.36 0.87 -0.59
C GLY A 89 7.02 2.23 0.03
N ALA A 90 5.95 2.87 -0.43
CA ALA A 90 5.44 4.12 0.13
C ALA A 90 5.05 3.95 1.61
N ALA A 91 4.28 2.91 1.94
CA ALA A 91 3.91 2.61 3.33
C ALA A 91 5.13 2.37 4.24
N ALA A 92 6.15 1.67 3.72
CA ALA A 92 7.40 1.42 4.47
C ALA A 92 8.24 2.69 4.66
N LEU A 93 8.21 3.63 3.71
CA LEU A 93 8.85 4.95 3.88
C LEU A 93 8.18 5.72 5.03
N PHE A 94 6.85 5.76 5.06
CA PHE A 94 6.11 6.43 6.14
C PHE A 94 6.29 5.76 7.50
N ALA A 95 6.33 4.43 7.56
CA ALA A 95 6.56 3.69 8.81
C ALA A 95 7.93 3.99 9.44
N GLN A 96 8.93 4.37 8.64
CA GLN A 96 10.26 4.80 9.12
C GLN A 96 10.32 6.28 9.50
N ALA A 97 9.37 7.08 9.00
CA ALA A 97 9.28 8.50 9.29
C ALA A 97 8.40 8.81 10.52
N ALA A 98 7.72 7.81 11.08
CA ALA A 98 6.92 7.95 12.29
C ALA A 98 7.84 7.98 13.53
N TRP A 99 8.08 9.18 14.04
CA TRP A 99 8.80 9.46 15.30
C TRP A 99 7.83 9.99 16.34
#